data_AF-A0A526YJY3-F1
#
_entry.id   AF-A0A526YJY3-F1
#
_cell.length_a   1.000
_cell.length_b   1.000
_cell.length_c   1.000
_cell.angle_alpha   90.00
_cell.angle_beta   90.00
_cell.angle_gamma   90.00
#
_symmetry.space_group_name_H-M   'P 1'
#
loop_
_entity.id
_entity.type
_entity.pdbx_description
1 polymer ?
#
loop_
_entity_poly.entity_id
_entity_poly.type
_entity_poly.pdbx_seq_one_letter_code
_entity_poly.pdbx_strand_id
1 'polypeptide(L)'
;PGDRETLIVEASFPGNPNAADFFVAGERDYMFGVPARSEKDGKLVFTVPILDRPTTTPTDGGLYYTLTTAAGAVEGLLPFP
;
A
#
# COMPACT_ATOMS: atom_id res chain seq x y z
N PRO A 1 17.16 -1.60 17.07
CA PRO A 1 16.61 -0.97 15.84
C PRO A 1 16.03 -2.08 14.96
N GLY A 2 14.73 -2.32 15.13
CA GLY A 2 14.04 -3.45 14.54
C GLY A 2 14.00 -3.37 13.02
N ASP A 3 14.03 -4.53 12.37
CA ASP A 3 13.77 -4.65 10.94
C ASP A 3 12.48 -3.89 10.61
N ARG A 4 12.62 -2.81 9.83
CA ARG A 4 11.46 -2.03 9.39
C ARG A 4 10.72 -2.87 8.37
N GLU A 5 9.65 -3.51 8.82
CA GLU A 5 8.74 -4.26 7.96
C GLU A 5 8.08 -3.28 6.98
N THR A 6 7.92 -3.72 5.73
CA THR A 6 7.37 -2.87 4.66
C THR A 6 6.26 -3.62 3.95
N LEU A 7 5.16 -2.92 3.69
CA LEU A 7 4.13 -3.37 2.76
C LEU A 7 4.59 -2.98 1.35
N ILE A 8 4.78 -3.97 0.49
CA ILE A 8 5.16 -3.78 -0.91
C ILE A 8 3.92 -4.00 -1.78
N VAL A 9 3.53 -2.99 -2.55
CA VAL A 9 2.39 -3.05 -3.46
C VAL A 9 2.87 -2.83 -4.88
N GLU A 10 2.71 -3.85 -5.73
CA GLU A 10 2.91 -3.73 -7.17
C GLU A 10 1.58 -3.36 -7.83
N ALA A 11 1.58 -2.28 -8.60
CA ALA A 11 0.40 -1.80 -9.30
C ALA A 11 0.61 -1.86 -10.82
N SER A 12 -0.38 -2.42 -11.51
CA SER A 12 -0.48 -2.40 -12.97
C SER A 12 -1.79 -1.73 -13.38
N PHE A 13 -1.68 -0.72 -14.23
CA PHE A 13 -2.80 0.06 -14.71
C PHE A 13 -2.44 0.69 -16.05
N PRO A 14 -3.43 0.99 -16.91
CA PRO A 14 -3.17 1.71 -18.14
C PRO A 14 -2.76 3.17 -17.86
N GLY A 15 -1.93 3.73 -18.73
CA GLY A 15 -1.55 5.15 -18.68
C GLY A 15 -0.20 5.42 -18.02
N ASN A 16 0.01 6.65 -17.55
CA ASN A 16 1.29 7.12 -17.03
C ASN A 16 1.48 6.72 -15.55
N PRO A 17 2.52 5.94 -15.20
CA PRO A 17 2.80 5.55 -13.81
C PRO A 17 3.07 6.73 -12.86
N ASN A 18 3.59 7.84 -13.39
CA ASN A 18 3.88 9.03 -12.58
C ASN A 18 2.62 9.78 -12.13
N ALA A 19 1.46 9.48 -12.71
CA ALA A 19 0.18 10.09 -12.36
C ALA A 19 -0.66 9.24 -11.39
N ALA A 20 -0.07 8.22 -10.76
CA ALA A 20 -0.77 7.34 -9.84
C ALA A 20 -0.32 7.51 -8.39
N ASP A 21 -1.28 7.60 -7.47
CA ASP A 21 -1.02 7.64 -6.03
C ASP A 21 -1.69 6.46 -5.33
N PHE A 22 -1.05 5.99 -4.27
CA PHE A 22 -1.52 4.86 -3.46
C PHE A 22 -1.74 5.30 -2.03
N PHE A 23 -2.89 4.92 -1.48
CA PHE A 23 -3.30 5.19 -0.11
C PHE A 23 -3.68 3.86 0.56
N VAL A 24 -3.29 3.69 1.82
CA VAL A 24 -3.68 2.55 2.65
C VAL A 24 -4.16 3.07 4.01
N ALA A 25 -5.26 2.51 4.50
CA ALA A 25 -5.86 2.92 5.75
C ALA A 25 -5.09 2.33 6.95
N GLY A 26 -4.64 3.20 7.86
CA GLY A 26 -4.07 2.81 9.16
C GLY A 26 -5.16 2.49 10.17
N GLU A 27 -5.93 1.43 9.93
CA GLU A 27 -7.00 1.00 10.82
C GLU A 27 -6.57 -0.20 11.67
N ARG A 28 -7.34 -0.50 12.72
CA ARG A 28 -7.12 -1.65 13.60
C ARG A 28 -5.68 -1.69 14.10
N ASP A 29 -5.23 -0.60 14.69
CA ASP A 29 -3.88 -0.42 15.26
C ASP A 29 -2.70 -0.57 14.28
N TYR A 30 -2.94 -0.59 12.97
CA TYR A 30 -1.86 -0.41 12.00
C TYR A 30 -1.52 1.07 11.85
N MET A 31 -0.22 1.37 11.82
CA MET A 31 0.29 2.69 11.47
C MET A 31 1.26 2.56 10.30
N PHE A 32 0.98 3.30 9.22
CA PHE A 32 1.80 3.29 8.02
C PHE A 32 2.54 4.62 7.84
N GLY A 33 3.76 4.54 7.32
CA GLY A 33 4.52 5.69 6.86
C GLY A 33 4.08 6.15 5.47
N VAL A 34 4.77 7.17 4.96
CA VAL A 34 4.51 7.69 3.61
C VAL A 34 4.93 6.65 2.56
N PRO A 35 4.05 6.28 1.61
CA PRO A 35 4.42 5.41 0.50
C PRO A 35 5.54 6.01 -0.35
N ALA A 36 6.63 5.26 -0.51
CA ALA A 36 7.69 5.58 -1.47
C ALA A 36 7.36 4.92 -2.81
N ARG A 37 7.51 5.67 -3.90
CA ARG A 37 7.25 5.18 -5.27
C ARG A 37 8.57 4.82 -5.95
N SER A 38 8.59 3.69 -6.63
CA SER A 38 9.67 3.30 -7.55
C SER A 38 9.13 2.51 -8.74
N GLU A 39 9.93 2.42 -9.79
CA GLU A 39 9.63 1.55 -10.93
C GLU A 39 10.52 0.32 -10.87
N LYS A 40 9.94 -0.86 -11.12
CA LYS A 40 10.66 -2.12 -11.20
C LYS A 40 10.05 -2.98 -12.32
N ASP A 41 10.88 -3.42 -13.26
CA ASP A 41 10.48 -4.28 -14.39
C ASP A 41 9.29 -3.71 -15.19
N GLY A 42 9.25 -2.38 -15.38
CA GLY A 42 8.17 -1.68 -16.08
C GLY A 42 6.85 -1.55 -15.29
N LYS A 43 6.88 -1.86 -14.00
CA LYS A 43 5.72 -1.77 -13.10
C LYS A 43 5.95 -0.75 -11.99
N LEU A 44 4.88 -0.12 -11.55
CA LEU A 44 4.92 0.80 -10.42
C LEU A 44 4.90 0.01 -9.11
N VAL A 45 5.84 0.30 -8.23
CA VAL A 45 5.92 -0.29 -6.89
C VAL A 45 5.80 0.81 -5.85
N PHE A 46 4.91 0.58 -4.88
CA PHE A 46 4.80 1.38 -3.67
C PHE A 46 5.38 0.61 -2.50
N THR A 47 6.36 1.20 -1.81
CA THR A 47 6.94 0.69 -0.58
C THR A 47 6.43 1.51 0.58
N VAL A 48 5.60 0.92 1.44
CA VAL A 48 4.97 1.60 2.57
C VAL A 48 5.61 1.10 3.87
N PRO A 49 6.28 1.97 4.65
CA PRO A 49 6.80 1.60 5.95
C PRO A 49 5.67 1.19 6.91
N ILE A 50 5.83 0.08 7.62
CA ILE A 50 4.97 -0.26 8.75
C ILE A 50 5.62 0.32 10.01
N LEU A 51 4.97 1.31 10.61
CA LEU A 51 5.45 2.02 11.79
C LEU A 51 4.98 1.33 13.08
N ASP A 52 3.76 0.79 13.06
CA ASP A 52 3.19 -0.01 14.14
C ASP A 52 2.18 -1.02 13.58
N ARG A 53 1.93 -2.10 14.31
CA ARG A 53 0.93 -3.12 13.95
C ARG A 53 0.30 -3.77 15.20
N PRO A 54 -0.91 -4.36 15.07
CA PRO A 54 -1.51 -5.18 16.11
C PRO A 54 -0.58 -6.26 16.62
N THR A 55 -0.71 -6.57 17.91
CA THR A 55 -0.05 -7.73 18.51
C THR A 55 -0.59 -9.06 17.97
N THR A 56 -1.82 -9.07 17.46
CA THR A 56 -2.46 -10.22 16.81
C THR A 56 -3.03 -9.78 15.48
N THR A 57 -2.57 -10.41 14.38
CA THR A 57 -3.10 -10.14 13.04
C THR A 57 -4.60 -10.44 13.00
N PRO A 58 -5.45 -9.50 12.56
CA PRO A 58 -6.88 -9.76 12.42
C PRO A 58 -7.13 -10.89 11.42
N THR A 59 -8.09 -11.78 11.72
CA THR A 59 -8.38 -12.96 10.90
C THR A 59 -9.38 -12.70 9.77
N ASP A 60 -10.14 -11.61 9.85
CA ASP A 60 -11.19 -11.26 8.89
C ASP A 60 -10.91 -9.92 8.22
N GLY A 61 -11.06 -9.88 6.90
CA GLY A 61 -10.93 -8.68 6.09
C GLY A 61 -9.52 -8.45 5.56
N GLY A 62 -9.09 -7.18 5.57
CA GLY A 62 -7.79 -6.75 5.06
C GLY A 62 -7.58 -5.26 5.29
N LEU A 63 -6.47 -4.73 4.75
CA LEU A 63 -6.19 -3.31 4.74
C LEU A 63 -6.94 -2.64 3.59
N TYR A 64 -7.79 -1.67 3.90
CA TYR A 64 -8.43 -0.85 2.87
C TYR A 64 -7.39 -0.02 2.13
N TYR A 65 -7.50 0.00 0.80
CA TYR A 65 -6.62 0.80 -0.05
C TYR A 65 -7.41 1.57 -1.10
N THR A 66 -6.79 2.64 -1.60
CA THR A 66 -7.22 3.36 -2.79
C THR A 66 -6.02 3.55 -3.70
N LEU A 67 -6.18 3.22 -4.99
CA LEU A 67 -5.24 3.56 -6.05
C LEU A 67 -5.90 4.60 -6.95
N THR A 68 -5.32 5.78 -7.04
CA THR A 68 -5.75 6.83 -7.97
C THR A 68 -4.86 6.85 -9.19
N THR A 69 -5.41 7.24 -10.33
CA THR A 69 -4.72 7.48 -11.59
C THR A 69 -5.37 8.66 -12.29
N ALA A 70 -4.77 9.14 -13.39
CA ALA A 70 -5.40 10.14 -14.26
C ALA A 70 -6.75 9.68 -14.85
N ALA A 71 -7.02 8.37 -14.92
CA ALA A 71 -8.26 7.82 -15.46
C ALA A 71 -9.38 7.65 -14.41
N GLY A 72 -9.06 7.81 -13.12
CA GLY A 72 -9.99 7.58 -12.02
C GLY A 72 -9.34 6.85 -10.84
N ALA A 73 -10.16 6.38 -9.91
CA ALA A 73 -9.73 5.70 -8.70
C ALA A 73 -10.40 4.33 -8.56
N VAL A 74 -9.68 3.39 -7.95
CA VAL A 74 -10.20 2.10 -7.51
C VAL A 74 -9.92 1.94 -6.02
N GLU A 75 -10.79 1.24 -5.32
CA GLU A 75 -10.65 0.89 -3.91
C GLU A 75 -10.82 -0.62 -3.70
N GLY A 76 -10.25 -1.13 -2.62
CA GLY A 76 -10.32 -2.56 -2.31
C GLY A 76 -9.65 -2.92 -0.99
N LEU A 77 -9.39 -4.22 -0.82
CA LEU A 77 -8.72 -4.79 0.35
C LEU A 77 -7.41 -5.49 -0.07
N LEU A 78 -6.34 -5.20 0.66
CA LEU A 78 -5.09 -5.98 0.64
C LEU A 78 -5.08 -6.97 1.81
N PRO A 79 -4.45 -8.14 1.67
CA PRO A 79 -4.21 -9.02 2.82
C PRO A 79 -3.39 -8.29 3.89
N PHE A 80 -3.62 -8.63 5.16
CA PHE A 80 -2.78 -8.12 6.24
C PHE A 80 -1.32 -8.60 6.06
N PRO A 81 -0.32 -7.73 6.31
CA PRO A 81 1.09 -8.08 6.27
C PRO A 81 1.53 -8.90 7.49
#